data_AF-A0A2V2QAY4-F1
#
_entry.id   AF-A0A2V2QAY4-F1
#
_cell.length_a   1.000
_cell.length_b   1.000
_cell.length_c   1.000
_cell.angle_alpha   90.00
_cell.angle_beta   90.00
_cell.angle_gamma   90.00
#
_symmetry.space_group_name_H-M   'P 1'
#
loop_
_entity.id
_entity.type
_entity.pdbx_description
1 polymer ?
#
loop_
_entity_poly.entity_id
_entity_poly.type
_entity_poly.pdbx_seq_one_letter_code
_entity_poly.pdbx_strand_id
1 'polypeptide(L)'
;MDLTPYVDSLRRELAVAAEAGGDEARALADRLTAPLESATRLTMLHVLSAAMDEVTRELAPGSVDVRLRGLDPDFVVTVPQAGDGAPVEPAGPAGPVRIPADGDEGGTARVNLRLPAHLKARAEDAA
;
A
#
# COMPACT_ATOMS: atom_id res chain seq x y z
N MET A 1 -9.92 12.36 -2.56
CA MET A 1 -9.76 13.21 -3.77
C MET A 1 -11.12 13.32 -4.45
N ASP A 2 -11.55 14.54 -4.80
CA ASP A 2 -12.80 14.73 -5.53
C ASP A 2 -12.59 14.60 -7.05
N LEU A 3 -13.28 13.64 -7.68
CA LEU A 3 -13.21 13.40 -9.12
C LEU A 3 -14.25 14.20 -9.93
N THR A 4 -15.20 14.86 -9.25
CA THR A 4 -16.30 15.59 -9.88
C THR A 4 -15.83 16.66 -10.88
N PRO A 5 -14.80 17.48 -10.60
CA PRO A 5 -14.34 18.49 -11.54
C PRO A 5 -13.85 17.93 -12.88
N TYR A 6 -13.23 16.74 -12.86
CA TYR A 6 -12.71 16.08 -14.06
C TYR A 6 -13.84 15.50 -14.91
N VAL A 7 -14.83 14.88 -14.26
CA VAL A 7 -16.02 14.37 -14.94
C VAL A 7 -16.85 15.52 -15.52
N ASP A 8 -16.99 16.62 -14.79
CA ASP A 8 -17.66 17.82 -15.27
C ASP A 8 -16.95 18.47 -16.45
N SER A 9 -15.61 18.45 -16.50
CA SER A 9 -14.86 18.93 -17.66
C SER A 9 -15.17 18.09 -18.89
N LEU A 10 -15.13 16.76 -18.76
CA LEU A 10 -15.44 15.85 -19.85
C LEU A 10 -16.88 16.04 -20.36
N ARG A 11 -17.83 16.26 -19.44
CA ARG A 11 -19.22 16.55 -19.80
C ARG A 11 -19.36 17.84 -20.60
N ARG A 12 -18.67 18.91 -20.19
CA ARG A 12 -18.65 20.18 -20.93
C ARG A 12 -18.05 20.01 -22.32
N GLU A 13 -16.93 19.28 -22.42
CA GLU A 13 -16.28 18.99 -23.71
C GLU A 13 -17.17 18.17 -24.64
N LEU A 14 -17.87 17.17 -24.11
CA LEU A 14 -18.85 16.39 -24.88
C LEU A 14 -19.98 17.28 -25.41
N ALA A 15 -20.51 18.19 -24.59
CA ALA A 15 -21.56 19.12 -25.02
C ALA A 15 -21.06 20.04 -26.15
N VAL A 16 -19.85 20.61 -26.00
CA VAL A 16 -19.23 21.45 -27.03
C VAL A 16 -19.02 20.68 -28.34
N ALA A 17 -18.58 19.43 -28.27
CA ALA A 17 -18.42 18.58 -29.44
C ALA A 17 -19.76 18.24 -30.11
N ALA A 18 -20.81 18.00 -29.31
CA ALA A 18 -22.14 17.68 -29.79
C ALA A 18 -22.82 18.87 -30.49
N GLU A 19 -22.57 20.11 -30.04
CA GLU A 19 -23.06 21.33 -30.71
C GLU A 19 -22.64 21.39 -32.19
N ALA A 20 -21.42 20.98 -32.51
CA ALA A 20 -20.92 20.96 -33.88
C ALA A 20 -21.61 19.89 -34.76
N GLY A 21 -22.22 18.87 -34.14
CA GLY A 21 -22.90 17.77 -34.83
C GLY A 21 -24.40 17.98 -35.07
N GLY A 22 -24.97 19.11 -34.65
CA GLY A 22 -26.38 19.43 -34.82
C GLY A 22 -27.32 18.76 -33.80
N ASP A 23 -28.63 18.89 -34.03
CA ASP A 23 -29.67 18.55 -33.05
C ASP A 23 -29.65 17.07 -32.62
N GLU A 24 -29.37 16.15 -33.55
CA GLU A 24 -29.31 14.72 -33.26
C GLU A 24 -28.11 14.35 -32.38
N ALA A 25 -26.95 14.97 -32.63
CA ALA A 25 -25.75 14.78 -31.82
C ALA A 25 -25.95 15.32 -30.40
N ARG A 26 -26.58 16.50 -30.24
CA ARG A 26 -26.96 17.04 -28.92
C ARG A 26 -27.89 16.10 -28.17
N ALA A 27 -28.96 15.65 -28.83
CA ALA A 27 -29.92 14.74 -28.22
C ALA A 27 -29.28 13.42 -27.78
N LEU A 28 -28.28 12.92 -28.52
CA LEU A 28 -27.51 11.75 -28.12
C LEU A 28 -26.60 12.06 -26.92
N ALA A 29 -25.87 13.16 -26.93
CA ALA A 29 -24.98 13.58 -25.84
C ALA A 29 -25.74 13.74 -24.51
N ASP A 30 -26.94 14.34 -24.55
CA ASP A 30 -27.79 14.48 -23.36
C ASP A 30 -28.18 13.11 -22.76
N ARG A 31 -28.53 12.14 -23.61
CA ARG A 31 -28.84 10.76 -23.16
C ARG A 31 -27.62 10.03 -22.61
N LEU A 32 -26.44 10.31 -23.15
CA LEU A 32 -25.19 9.64 -22.75
C LEU A 32 -24.52 10.26 -21.53
N THR A 33 -24.87 11.49 -21.16
CA THR A 33 -24.23 12.23 -20.07
C THR A 33 -24.26 11.46 -18.73
N ALA A 34 -25.44 11.03 -18.29
CA ALA A 34 -25.60 10.31 -17.03
C ALA A 34 -24.87 8.93 -16.99
N PRO A 35 -24.99 8.05 -18.00
CA PRO A 35 -24.25 6.78 -17.98
C PRO A 35 -22.72 6.97 -18.13
N LEU A 36 -22.27 8.00 -18.86
CA LEU A 36 -20.84 8.28 -18.99
C LEU A 36 -20.20 8.78 -17.69
N GLU A 37 -20.92 9.51 -16.85
CA GLU A 37 -20.40 9.96 -15.56
C GLU A 37 -19.92 8.79 -14.68
N SER A 38 -20.77 7.77 -14.54
CA SER A 38 -20.43 6.60 -13.73
C SER A 38 -19.29 5.78 -14.34
N ALA A 39 -19.31 5.59 -15.67
CA ALA A 39 -18.28 4.84 -16.38
C ALA A 39 -16.92 5.53 -16.34
N THR A 40 -16.88 6.86 -16.52
CA THR A 40 -15.64 7.65 -16.45
C THR A 40 -15.05 7.61 -15.05
N ARG A 41 -15.88 7.79 -14.01
CA ARG A 41 -15.39 7.74 -12.62
C ARG A 41 -14.78 6.38 -12.29
N LEU A 42 -15.45 5.29 -12.64
CA LEU A 42 -14.91 3.94 -12.42
C LEU A 42 -13.61 3.71 -13.21
N THR A 43 -13.55 4.18 -14.45
CA THR A 43 -12.34 4.07 -15.27
C THR A 43 -11.17 4.85 -14.65
N MET A 44 -11.40 6.06 -14.13
CA MET A 44 -10.38 6.83 -13.41
C MET A 44 -9.88 6.07 -12.17
N LEU A 45 -10.77 5.46 -11.38
CA LEU A 45 -10.37 4.66 -10.23
C LEU A 45 -9.48 3.46 -10.62
N HIS A 46 -9.81 2.77 -11.71
CA HIS A 46 -8.97 1.69 -12.23
C HIS A 46 -7.58 2.18 -12.65
N VAL A 47 -7.52 3.30 -13.39
CA VAL A 47 -6.25 3.90 -13.83
C VAL A 47 -5.40 4.33 -12.62
N LEU A 48 -6.00 4.99 -11.63
CA LEU A 48 -5.29 5.40 -10.42
C LEU A 48 -4.75 4.20 -9.64
N SER A 49 -5.54 3.13 -9.52
CA SER A 49 -5.12 1.92 -8.80
C SER A 49 -3.94 1.25 -9.52
N ALA A 50 -4.03 1.06 -10.83
CA ALA A 50 -2.95 0.48 -11.63
C ALA A 50 -1.67 1.33 -11.58
N ALA A 51 -1.80 2.67 -11.66
CA ALA A 51 -0.67 3.57 -11.54
C ALA A 51 0.01 3.48 -10.16
N MET A 52 -0.77 3.36 -9.08
CA MET A 52 -0.20 3.24 -7.74
C MET A 52 0.47 1.88 -7.50
N ASP A 53 0.02 0.81 -8.16
CA ASP A 53 0.73 -0.48 -8.14
C ASP A 53 2.12 -0.37 -8.77
N GLU A 54 2.26 0.38 -9.86
CA GLU A 54 3.56 0.66 -10.48
C GLU A 54 4.45 1.48 -9.55
N VAL A 55 3.93 2.57 -8.98
CA VAL A 55 4.66 3.43 -8.03
C VAL A 55 5.09 2.65 -6.79
N THR A 56 4.23 1.80 -6.24
CA THR A 56 4.55 1.00 -5.05
C THR A 56 5.71 0.05 -5.29
N ARG A 57 5.82 -0.54 -6.49
CA ARG A 57 6.96 -1.40 -6.83
C ARG A 57 8.27 -0.62 -6.86
N GLU A 58 8.24 0.62 -7.33
CA GLU A 58 9.43 1.48 -7.39
C GLU A 58 9.79 2.11 -6.05
N LEU A 59 8.81 2.28 -5.13
CA LEU A 59 8.99 2.96 -3.85
C LEU A 59 9.54 2.07 -2.73
N ALA A 60 9.74 0.77 -2.96
CA ALA A 60 10.18 -0.17 -1.93
C ALA A 60 11.42 0.33 -1.15
N PRO A 61 11.44 0.23 0.19
CA PRO A 61 10.50 -0.50 1.07
C PRO A 61 9.17 0.22 1.39
N GLY A 62 8.90 1.40 0.83
CA GLY A 62 7.64 2.12 1.01
C GLY A 62 6.52 1.64 0.08
N SER A 63 5.32 2.18 0.27
CA SER A 63 4.14 1.91 -0.59
C SER A 63 3.29 3.16 -0.79
N VAL A 64 2.49 3.16 -1.86
CA VAL A 64 1.39 4.10 -2.04
C VAL A 64 0.13 3.32 -2.34
N ASP A 65 -0.84 3.39 -1.43
CA ASP A 65 -2.10 2.68 -1.53
C ASP A 65 -3.26 3.64 -1.85
N VAL A 66 -4.24 3.18 -2.62
CA VAL A 66 -5.48 3.93 -2.87
C VAL A 66 -6.57 3.43 -1.93
N ARG A 67 -7.09 4.30 -1.07
CA ARG A 67 -8.22 4.01 -0.18
C ARG A 67 -9.45 4.80 -0.60
N LEU A 68 -10.60 4.14 -0.73
CA LEU A 68 -11.84 4.82 -1.07
C LEU A 68 -12.60 5.29 0.17
N ARG A 69 -13.09 6.52 0.14
CA ARG A 69 -14.15 7.02 1.05
C ARG A 69 -15.40 7.28 0.22
N GLY A 70 -16.34 6.34 0.26
CA GLY A 70 -17.42 6.34 -0.73
C GLY A 70 -16.84 6.14 -2.13
N LEU A 71 -16.96 7.16 -2.98
CA LEU A 71 -16.41 7.15 -4.36
C LEU A 71 -15.19 8.06 -4.53
N ASP A 72 -14.70 8.66 -3.44
CA ASP A 72 -13.57 9.58 -3.47
C ASP A 72 -12.28 8.83 -3.06
N PRO A 73 -11.29 8.73 -3.96
CA PRO A 73 -10.03 8.03 -3.66
C PRO A 73 -9.09 8.91 -2.85
N ASP A 74 -8.49 8.37 -1.80
CA ASP A 74 -7.42 8.99 -1.02
C ASP A 74 -6.13 8.16 -1.15
N PHE A 75 -5.00 8.83 -1.31
CA PHE A 75 -3.71 8.16 -1.34
C PHE A 75 -3.13 8.05 0.07
N VAL A 76 -2.70 6.85 0.44
CA VAL A 76 -2.02 6.58 1.69
C VAL A 76 -0.58 6.19 1.35
N VAL A 77 0.36 7.03 1.77
CA VAL A 77 1.78 6.79 1.53
C VAL A 77 2.40 6.21 2.78
N THR A 78 2.99 5.03 2.65
CA THR A 78 3.79 4.40 3.70
C THR A 78 5.26 4.64 3.38
N VAL A 79 5.91 5.46 4.19
CA VAL A 79 7.37 5.65 4.11
C VAL A 79 8.07 4.61 4.99
N PRO A 80 9.17 4.00 4.53
CA PRO A 80 9.91 3.07 5.36
C PRO A 80 10.43 3.77 6.61
N GLN A 81 10.19 3.18 7.79
CA GLN A 81 10.74 3.70 9.03
C GLN A 81 12.24 3.38 9.06
N ALA A 82 13.07 4.39 9.31
CA ALA A 82 14.51 4.22 9.52
C ALA A 82 14.73 3.38 10.80
N GLY A 83 14.76 2.06 10.66
CA GLY A 83 14.86 1.12 11.78
C GLY A 83 14.51 -0.34 11.46
N ASP A 84 13.68 -0.59 10.44
CA ASP A 84 13.29 -1.97 10.07
C ASP A 84 14.33 -2.70 9.18
N GLY A 85 15.43 -2.02 8.88
CA GLY A 85 16.65 -2.63 8.33
C GLY A 85 17.67 -2.90 9.43
N ALA A 86 17.35 -3.74 10.41
CA ALA A 86 18.44 -4.44 11.11
C ALA A 86 19.10 -5.33 10.05
N PRO A 87 20.41 -5.17 9.76
CA PRO A 87 21.09 -6.09 8.85
C PRO A 87 20.88 -7.49 9.39
N VAL A 88 20.31 -8.40 8.58
CA VAL A 88 20.58 -9.82 8.76
C VAL A 88 22.05 -9.96 8.43
N GLU A 89 22.90 -9.75 9.44
CA GLU A 89 24.33 -9.97 9.34
C GLU A 89 24.51 -11.42 8.89
N PRO A 90 25.23 -11.69 7.78
CA PRO A 90 25.49 -13.06 7.39
C PRO A 90 26.17 -13.73 8.57
N ALA A 91 25.61 -14.83 9.06
CA ALA A 91 26.19 -15.61 10.15
C ALA A 91 27.61 -16.07 9.72
N GLY A 92 28.60 -15.25 10.04
CA GLY A 92 30.01 -15.62 9.98
C GLY A 92 30.25 -16.76 10.96
N PRO A 93 31.24 -17.63 10.70
CA PRO A 93 31.51 -18.76 11.57
C PRO A 93 31.73 -18.26 12.99
N ALA A 94 30.96 -18.81 13.93
CA ALA A 94 30.98 -18.45 15.34
C ALA A 94 32.40 -18.57 15.90
N GLY A 95 33.09 -17.43 16.00
CA GLY A 95 34.29 -17.30 16.84
C GLY A 95 33.90 -17.38 18.31
N PRO A 96 34.78 -17.87 19.20
CA PRO A 96 34.44 -18.12 20.59
C PRO A 96 34.01 -16.82 21.30
N VAL A 97 32.81 -16.87 21.88
CA VAL A 97 32.20 -15.80 22.66
C VAL A 97 33.12 -15.44 23.83
N ARG A 98 33.56 -14.18 23.91
CA ARG A 98 34.22 -13.63 25.10
C ARG A 98 33.13 -13.26 26.11
N ILE A 99 33.14 -13.93 27.25
CA ILE A 99 32.31 -13.61 28.40
C ILE A 99 32.94 -12.39 29.12
N PRO A 100 32.23 -11.27 29.34
CA PRO A 100 32.66 -10.31 30.34
C PRO A 100 32.32 -10.88 31.72
N ALA A 101 33.36 -11.15 32.51
CA ALA A 101 33.20 -11.30 33.95
C ALA A 101 32.96 -9.92 34.56
N ASP A 102 31.86 -9.76 35.28
CA ASP A 102 31.85 -9.36 36.70
C ASP A 102 30.49 -8.78 37.12
N GLY A 103 30.09 -9.14 38.34
CA GLY A 103 29.27 -8.27 39.19
C GLY A 103 27.81 -8.67 39.37
N ASP A 104 27.60 -9.51 40.39
CA ASP A 104 26.54 -9.49 41.42
C ASP A 104 25.06 -9.13 41.10
N GLU A 105 24.17 -9.84 41.84
CA GLU A 105 22.73 -9.61 42.03
C GLU A 105 21.74 -9.98 40.89
N GLY A 106 21.28 -11.23 40.91
CA GLY A 106 19.85 -11.55 41.00
C GLY A 106 18.89 -11.08 39.89
N GLY A 107 19.38 -10.72 38.70
CA GLY A 107 18.52 -10.28 37.60
C GLY A 107 17.89 -11.45 36.84
N THR A 108 16.68 -11.87 37.21
CA THR A 108 15.92 -12.81 36.35
C THR A 108 15.52 -12.10 35.05
N ALA A 109 16.17 -12.44 33.94
CA ALA A 109 15.76 -12.00 32.62
C ALA A 109 14.54 -12.82 32.14
N ARG A 110 13.44 -12.14 31.79
CA ARG A 110 12.26 -12.80 31.18
C ARG A 110 12.37 -12.73 29.66
N VAL A 111 12.42 -13.88 29.01
CA VAL A 111 12.44 -14.01 27.54
C VAL A 111 11.32 -14.95 27.12
N ASN A 112 10.43 -14.51 26.22
CA ASN A 112 9.41 -15.36 25.62
C ASN A 112 9.98 -16.02 24.36
N LEU A 113 10.35 -17.30 24.46
CA LEU A 113 10.92 -18.10 23.38
C LEU A 113 9.87 -19.08 22.82
N ARG A 114 9.68 -19.08 21.50
CA ARG A 114 8.87 -20.09 20.80
C ARG A 114 9.81 -21.08 20.12
N LEU A 115 9.95 -22.27 20.69
CA LEU A 115 10.74 -23.33 20.09
C LEU A 115 9.88 -24.27 19.24
N PRO A 116 10.40 -24.75 18.09
CA PRO A 116 9.91 -25.96 17.44
C PRO A 116 9.93 -27.16 18.40
N ALA A 117 8.94 -28.05 18.30
CA ALA A 117 8.69 -29.12 19.28
C ALA A 117 9.92 -30.02 19.58
N HIS A 118 10.76 -30.28 18.57
CA HIS A 118 11.96 -31.11 18.72
C HIS A 118 13.09 -30.44 19.50
N LEU A 119 13.20 -29.10 19.46
CA LEU A 119 14.19 -28.35 20.22
C LEU A 119 13.76 -28.15 21.68
N LYS A 120 12.45 -28.03 21.92
CA LYS A 120 11.90 -28.00 23.28
C LYS A 120 12.22 -29.30 24.04
N ALA A 121 11.97 -30.47 23.44
CA ALA A 121 12.25 -31.77 24.05
C ALA A 121 13.73 -31.94 24.42
N ARG A 122 14.65 -31.54 23.53
CA ARG A 122 16.09 -31.59 23.80
C ARG A 122 16.56 -30.64 24.90
N ALA A 123 15.90 -29.49 25.04
CA ALA A 123 16.23 -28.54 26.10
C ALA A 123 15.71 -29.02 27.47
N GLU A 124 14.57 -29.71 27.51
CA GLU A 124 14.03 -30.31 28.74
C GLU A 124 14.86 -31.51 29.21
N ASP A 125 15.38 -32.35 28.30
CA ASP A 125 16.26 -33.48 28.66
C ASP A 125 17.64 -33.05 29.19
N ALA A 126 18.07 -31.83 28.87
CA ALA A 126 19.40 -31.29 29.23
C ALA A 126 19.39 -30.37 30.46
N ALA A 127 18.22 -30.12 31.04
CA ALA A 127 18.01 -29.31 32.25
C ALA A 127 17.80 -30.19 33.48
#